data_AF-A0A443RYL0-F1
#
_entry.id   AF-A0A443RYL0-F1
#
_cell.length_a   1.000
_cell.length_b   1.000
_cell.length_c   1.000
_cell.angle_alpha   90.00
_cell.angle_beta   90.00
_cell.angle_gamma   90.00
#
_symmetry.space_group_name_H-M   'P 1'
#
loop_
_entity.id
_entity.type
_entity.pdbx_description
1 polymer ?
#
loop_
_entity_poly.entity_id
_entity_poly.type
_entity_poly.pdbx_seq_one_letter_code
_entity_poly.pdbx_strand_id
1 'polypeptide(L)'
;MIVLEEEQTIDDWKDAFNDIMASKYDTELHDIQFLCEETVFTGNRLIFQAVSPYWKNRFSAQKDVLIELTDVKSEHFAQILEYIYTGKIIFETLENAVQLVPQAKQYELNRLHHDILDIIQSNLNLENIWHLFQVVKLTEEVEEIFLEFLDNNATETVKRAEVLYLSHDIFEKLIRRDTFSPNETEIFEMTKNWLQKNQNHREVIKHIRFALMSEDEQENIMRESNGLVTRNDITHSINSHRPRSIYSLFLFTVGNQQWIYAQKITVKFSSKGGKEIIELPCDGNEKHFMLPHGYDNIDLLSKFDFVVIDLEIPLMTVNAIQMSLVNDENSSQEFTYEVWATNDPFPLERVASKLDDCTRGLQVLSFEHITTDFITIVGHKWENKGKSKMPWFSYATNRLNKSKILIG
;
A
#
# COMPACT_ATOMS: atom_id res chain seq x y z
N MET A 1 41.16 -41.15 -24.98
CA MET A 1 41.03 -39.74 -24.53
C MET A 1 39.58 -39.58 -24.14
N ILE A 2 39.27 -39.67 -22.85
CA ILE A 2 37.90 -39.56 -22.36
C ILE A 2 37.63 -38.06 -22.26
N VAL A 3 36.81 -37.56 -23.17
CA VAL A 3 36.28 -36.20 -23.09
C VAL A 3 35.20 -36.26 -22.01
N LEU A 4 35.36 -35.48 -20.95
CA LEU A 4 34.25 -35.21 -20.02
C LEU A 4 33.26 -34.35 -20.82
N GLU A 5 32.26 -35.00 -21.39
CA GLU A 5 31.06 -34.31 -21.88
C GLU A 5 30.27 -33.92 -20.63
N GLU A 6 30.02 -32.61 -20.47
CA GLU A 6 29.43 -31.90 -19.32
C GLU A 6 30.41 -31.53 -18.19
N GLU A 7 30.42 -30.24 -17.84
CA GLU A 7 31.20 -29.69 -16.72
C GLU A 7 30.78 -30.38 -15.41
N GLN A 8 31.60 -31.32 -14.93
CA GLN A 8 31.45 -31.89 -13.59
C GLN A 8 31.77 -30.82 -12.55
N THR A 9 30.75 -30.08 -12.13
CA THR A 9 30.85 -29.07 -11.07
C THR A 9 30.68 -29.75 -9.71
N ILE A 10 31.66 -29.58 -8.82
CA ILE A 10 31.55 -29.95 -7.41
C ILE A 10 30.95 -28.74 -6.68
N ASP A 11 29.76 -28.91 -6.10
CA ASP A 11 28.95 -27.82 -5.55
C ASP A 11 28.90 -27.86 -4.01
N ASP A 12 29.97 -27.39 -3.37
CA ASP A 12 30.14 -27.40 -1.90
C ASP A 12 29.84 -26.04 -1.25
N TRP A 13 29.11 -25.16 -1.94
CA TRP A 13 28.86 -23.78 -1.48
C TRP A 13 28.17 -23.71 -0.11
N LYS A 14 27.33 -24.70 0.22
CA LYS A 14 26.63 -24.76 1.51
C LYS A 14 27.60 -24.99 2.66
N ASP A 15 28.57 -25.88 2.48
CA ASP A 15 29.57 -26.18 3.50
C ASP A 15 30.53 -25.00 3.67
N ALA A 16 30.97 -24.39 2.56
CA ALA A 16 31.76 -23.17 2.59
C ALA A 16 31.02 -22.01 3.29
N PHE A 17 29.71 -21.86 3.05
CA PHE A 17 28.88 -20.89 3.76
C PHE A 17 28.80 -21.24 5.25
N ASN A 18 28.57 -22.50 5.62
CA ASN A 18 28.52 -22.95 7.01
C ASN A 18 29.84 -22.74 7.77
N ASP A 19 30.99 -22.85 7.09
CA ASP A 19 32.30 -22.57 7.68
C ASP A 19 32.49 -21.06 7.94
N ILE A 20 32.07 -20.21 6.99
CA ILE A 20 32.05 -18.75 7.20
C ILE A 20 31.08 -18.39 8.34
N MET A 21 29.95 -19.09 8.43
CA MET A 21 28.97 -18.93 9.50
C MET A 21 29.52 -19.24 10.89
N ALA A 22 30.39 -20.24 11.00
CA ALA A 22 31.04 -20.61 12.25
C ALA A 22 31.91 -19.47 12.80
N SER A 23 32.39 -18.56 11.94
CA SER A 23 33.18 -17.39 12.37
C SER A 23 32.44 -16.48 13.35
N LYS A 24 31.10 -16.50 13.40
CA LYS A 24 30.28 -15.80 14.41
C LYS A 24 30.71 -16.13 15.85
N TYR A 25 31.18 -17.35 16.08
CA TYR A 25 31.58 -17.84 17.40
C TYR A 25 33.08 -17.73 17.66
N ASP A 26 33.87 -17.39 16.65
CA ASP A 26 35.32 -17.25 16.74
C ASP A 26 35.70 -15.78 16.91
N THR A 27 35.83 -15.37 18.17
CA THR A 27 36.17 -14.00 18.53
C THR A 27 37.54 -13.55 18.02
N GLU A 28 38.45 -14.47 17.68
CA GLU A 28 39.77 -14.11 17.15
C GLU A 28 39.69 -13.55 15.72
N LEU A 29 38.63 -13.90 14.99
CA LEU A 29 38.40 -13.41 13.62
C LEU A 29 37.68 -12.06 13.58
N HIS A 30 37.12 -11.61 14.71
CA HIS A 30 36.32 -10.39 14.79
C HIS A 30 37.21 -9.13 14.76
N ASP A 31 36.89 -8.20 13.86
CA ASP A 31 37.65 -6.96 13.61
C ASP A 31 36.81 -5.69 13.83
N ILE A 32 35.59 -5.84 14.37
CA ILE A 32 34.71 -4.74 14.76
C ILE A 32 33.92 -5.05 16.03
N GLN A 33 33.60 -4.01 16.79
CA GLN A 33 32.76 -4.03 17.99
C GLN A 33 31.60 -3.04 17.86
N PHE A 34 30.43 -3.42 18.36
CA PHE A 34 29.25 -2.60 18.47
C PHE A 34 28.84 -2.48 19.93
N LEU A 35 28.82 -1.28 20.48
CA LEU A 35 28.25 -1.00 21.78
C LEU A 35 26.77 -0.66 21.59
N CYS A 36 25.88 -1.50 22.10
CA CYS A 36 24.44 -1.33 22.02
C CYS A 36 23.87 -1.43 23.43
N GLU A 37 23.30 -0.33 23.93
CA GLU A 37 22.94 -0.17 25.34
C GLU A 37 24.14 -0.48 26.26
N GLU A 38 24.05 -1.51 27.10
CA GLU A 38 25.14 -1.96 27.98
C GLU A 38 25.88 -3.20 27.45
N THR A 39 25.51 -3.65 26.24
CA THR A 39 26.02 -4.89 25.63
C THR A 39 27.01 -4.61 24.50
N VAL A 40 28.11 -5.37 24.47
CA VAL A 40 29.10 -5.29 23.41
C VAL A 40 28.97 -6.50 22.51
N PHE A 41 28.66 -6.24 21.23
CA PHE A 41 28.67 -7.23 20.18
C PHE A 41 29.97 -7.14 19.40
N THR A 42 30.46 -8.26 18.91
CA THR A 42 31.67 -8.33 18.07
C THR A 42 31.35 -9.06 16.77
N GLY A 43 32.02 -8.73 15.68
CA GLY A 43 31.80 -9.40 14.41
C GLY A 43 32.88 -9.12 13.36
N ASN A 44 32.60 -9.52 12.11
CA ASN A 44 33.51 -9.37 10.98
C ASN A 44 33.02 -8.30 10.00
N ARG A 45 33.80 -7.23 9.80
CA ARG A 45 33.48 -6.13 8.88
C ARG A 45 33.10 -6.64 7.50
N LEU A 46 33.87 -7.61 6.97
CA LEU A 46 33.63 -8.18 5.64
C LEU A 46 32.20 -8.70 5.47
N ILE A 47 31.67 -9.42 6.47
CA ILE A 47 30.33 -10.02 6.41
C ILE A 47 29.27 -8.91 6.40
N PHE A 48 29.39 -7.94 7.31
CA PHE A 48 28.49 -6.78 7.36
C PHE A 48 28.47 -6.00 6.04
N GLN A 49 29.64 -5.74 5.43
CA GLN A 49 29.73 -5.02 4.15
C GLN A 49 29.18 -5.81 2.96
N ALA A 50 29.23 -7.14 3.02
CA ALA A 50 28.71 -8.01 1.97
C ALA A 50 27.18 -8.05 1.99
N VAL A 51 26.58 -8.07 3.18
CA VAL A 51 25.12 -8.21 3.37
C VAL A 51 24.39 -6.88 3.31
N SER A 52 25.03 -5.78 3.71
CA SER A 52 24.39 -4.48 3.86
C SER A 52 25.19 -3.36 3.17
N PRO A 53 24.58 -2.65 2.19
CA PRO A 53 25.22 -1.50 1.58
C PRO A 53 25.40 -0.31 2.55
N TYR A 54 24.51 -0.16 3.54
CA TYR A 54 24.68 0.79 4.65
C TYR A 54 26.02 0.56 5.37
N TRP A 55 26.27 -0.68 5.83
CA TRP A 55 27.49 -1.02 6.55
C TRP A 55 28.73 -0.91 5.66
N LYS A 56 28.61 -1.27 4.38
CA LYS A 56 29.65 -1.03 3.36
C LYS A 56 30.07 0.42 3.31
N ASN A 57 29.11 1.33 3.14
CA ASN A 57 29.36 2.76 3.06
C ASN A 57 29.92 3.33 4.38
N ARG A 58 29.32 2.95 5.52
CA ARG A 58 29.74 3.38 6.87
C ARG A 58 31.19 3.00 7.17
N PHE A 59 31.61 1.78 6.84
CA PHE A 59 32.97 1.29 7.10
C PHE A 59 34.00 1.78 6.08
N SER A 60 33.57 2.16 4.88
CA SER A 60 34.44 2.82 3.90
C SER A 60 34.73 4.27 4.29
N ALA A 61 33.75 4.97 4.87
CA ALA A 61 33.90 6.36 5.31
C ALA A 61 34.68 6.50 6.62
N GLN A 62 34.51 5.56 7.55
CA GLN A 62 35.07 5.63 8.90
C GLN A 62 35.69 4.28 9.30
N LYS A 63 36.89 4.32 9.89
CA LYS A 63 37.65 3.13 10.27
C LYS A 63 37.58 2.82 11.78
N ASP A 64 36.49 3.20 12.41
CA ASP A 64 36.27 2.96 13.83
C ASP A 64 36.28 1.45 14.12
N VAL A 65 36.90 1.07 15.23
CA VAL A 65 36.89 -0.31 15.74
C VAL A 65 35.67 -0.54 16.62
N LEU A 66 35.19 0.52 17.30
CA LEU A 66 34.00 0.51 18.15
C LEU A 66 32.95 1.45 17.57
N ILE A 67 31.74 0.94 17.36
CA ILE A 67 30.58 1.70 16.89
C ILE A 67 29.52 1.69 17.98
N GLU A 68 29.07 2.87 18.39
CA GLU A 68 27.97 3.00 19.34
C GLU A 68 26.63 3.03 18.59
N LEU A 69 25.70 2.18 19.03
CA LEU A 69 24.35 2.02 18.47
C LEU A 69 23.34 2.53 19.50
N THR A 70 22.77 3.70 19.22
CA THR A 70 21.83 4.39 20.13
C THR A 70 20.36 4.25 19.70
N ASP A 71 20.12 3.68 18.52
CA ASP A 71 18.84 3.64 17.82
C ASP A 71 18.24 2.23 17.72
N VAL A 72 18.90 1.24 18.30
CA VAL A 72 18.46 -0.14 18.35
C VAL A 72 18.68 -0.68 19.76
N LYS A 73 17.74 -1.52 20.23
CA LYS A 73 17.91 -2.24 21.49
C LYS A 73 18.86 -3.42 21.32
N SER A 74 19.53 -3.82 22.39
CA SER A 74 20.46 -4.97 22.37
C SER A 74 19.79 -6.26 21.86
N GLU A 75 18.56 -6.54 22.28
CA GLU A 75 17.77 -7.70 21.83
C GLU A 75 17.56 -7.74 20.31
N HIS A 76 17.17 -6.61 19.73
CA HIS A 76 16.91 -6.48 18.29
C HIS A 76 18.20 -6.53 17.48
N PHE A 77 19.26 -5.91 17.98
CA PHE A 77 20.56 -5.97 17.31
C PHE A 77 21.12 -7.41 17.32
N ALA A 78 20.91 -8.17 18.40
CA ALA A 78 21.31 -9.58 18.44
C ALA A 78 20.60 -10.42 17.36
N GLN A 79 19.30 -10.19 17.14
CA GLN A 79 18.54 -10.85 16.08
C GLN A 79 19.02 -10.44 14.67
N ILE A 80 19.30 -9.16 14.46
CA ILE A 80 19.86 -8.66 13.19
C ILE A 80 21.25 -9.24 12.95
N LEU A 81 22.10 -9.29 13.97
CA LEU A 81 23.42 -9.89 13.90
C LEU A 81 23.30 -11.37 13.51
N GLU A 82 22.39 -12.11 14.13
CA GLU A 82 22.12 -13.49 13.75
C GLU A 82 21.65 -13.62 12.30
N TYR A 83 20.79 -12.73 11.83
CA TYR A 83 20.38 -12.68 10.43
C TYR A 83 21.53 -12.36 9.47
N ILE A 84 22.40 -11.40 9.80
CA ILE A 84 23.53 -11.00 8.96
C ILE A 84 24.48 -12.17 8.72
N TYR A 85 24.71 -12.99 9.75
CA TYR A 85 25.45 -14.22 9.55
C TYR A 85 24.54 -15.23 8.82
N THR A 86 23.47 -15.71 9.46
CA THR A 86 22.77 -16.94 9.06
C THR A 86 21.84 -16.81 7.87
N GLY A 87 21.46 -15.59 7.49
CA GLY A 87 20.33 -15.31 6.60
C GLY A 87 18.97 -15.71 7.18
N LYS A 88 18.90 -16.01 8.49
CA LYS A 88 17.69 -16.48 9.17
C LYS A 88 17.37 -15.57 10.36
N ILE A 89 16.08 -15.35 10.57
CA ILE A 89 15.56 -14.64 11.74
C ILE A 89 14.27 -15.33 12.17
N ILE A 90 14.00 -15.35 13.47
CA ILE A 90 12.78 -15.93 14.03
C ILE A 90 12.09 -14.85 14.84
N PHE A 91 10.85 -14.56 14.49
CA PHE A 91 10.00 -13.65 15.25
C PHE A 91 9.11 -14.45 16.19
N GLU A 92 9.27 -14.24 17.50
CA GLU A 92 8.41 -14.86 18.52
C GLU A 92 7.02 -14.21 18.57
N THR A 93 6.96 -12.91 18.29
CA THR A 93 5.72 -12.11 18.31
C THR A 93 5.66 -11.18 17.11
N LEU A 94 4.44 -10.79 16.73
CA LEU A 94 4.22 -9.80 15.67
C LEU A 94 4.75 -8.41 16.08
N GLU A 95 4.71 -8.10 17.38
CA GLU A 95 5.30 -6.88 17.94
C GLU A 95 6.80 -6.81 17.64
N ASN A 96 7.54 -7.90 17.87
CA ASN A 96 8.99 -7.95 17.59
C ASN A 96 9.26 -7.73 16.10
N ALA A 97 8.42 -8.29 15.21
CA ALA A 97 8.55 -8.07 13.78
C ALA A 97 8.36 -6.59 13.41
N VAL A 98 7.31 -5.95 13.93
CA VAL A 98 7.02 -4.53 13.69
C VAL A 98 8.15 -3.63 14.23
N GLN A 99 8.66 -3.91 15.43
CA GLN A 99 9.73 -3.11 16.04
C GLN A 99 11.06 -3.18 15.27
N LEU A 100 11.27 -4.22 14.45
CA LEU A 100 12.51 -4.41 13.67
C LEU A 100 12.49 -3.74 12.29
N VAL A 101 11.32 -3.31 11.80
CA VAL A 101 11.16 -2.63 10.50
C VAL A 101 12.10 -1.43 10.34
N PRO A 102 12.20 -0.49 11.31
CA PRO A 102 13.08 0.68 11.18
C PRO A 102 14.54 0.30 10.97
N GLN A 103 15.05 -0.69 11.71
CA GLN A 103 16.45 -1.12 11.64
C GLN A 103 16.72 -1.91 10.36
N ALA A 104 15.79 -2.76 9.92
CA ALA A 104 15.93 -3.45 8.64
C ALA A 104 16.03 -2.45 7.47
N LYS A 105 15.24 -1.38 7.52
CA LYS A 105 15.30 -0.28 6.55
C LYS A 105 16.59 0.52 6.66
N GLN A 106 16.97 0.93 7.87
CA GLN A 106 18.15 1.75 8.13
C GLN A 106 19.44 1.04 7.71
N TYR A 107 19.57 -0.25 8.01
CA TYR A 107 20.72 -1.06 7.63
C TYR A 107 20.62 -1.57 6.19
N GLU A 108 19.66 -1.08 5.40
CA GLU A 108 19.45 -1.44 3.99
C GLU A 108 19.38 -2.96 3.77
N LEU A 109 18.80 -3.69 4.72
CA LEU A 109 18.55 -5.12 4.64
C LEU A 109 17.25 -5.36 3.86
N ASN A 110 17.22 -4.95 2.59
CA ASN A 110 16.01 -4.82 1.78
C ASN A 110 15.14 -6.09 1.73
N ARG A 111 15.77 -7.27 1.63
CA ARG A 111 15.05 -8.55 1.64
C ARG A 111 14.36 -8.79 2.98
N LEU A 112 15.10 -8.65 4.09
CA LEU A 112 14.54 -8.78 5.43
C LEU A 112 13.42 -7.77 5.66
N HIS A 113 13.62 -6.51 5.25
CA HIS A 113 12.62 -5.45 5.36
C HIS A 113 11.31 -5.83 4.65
N HIS A 114 11.39 -6.30 3.39
CA HIS A 114 10.22 -6.74 2.64
C HIS A 114 9.51 -7.93 3.30
N ASP A 115 10.29 -8.95 3.68
CA ASP A 115 9.75 -10.17 4.29
C ASP A 115 9.06 -9.87 5.63
N ILE A 116 9.57 -8.92 6.43
CA ILE A 116 8.93 -8.45 7.67
C ILE A 116 7.58 -7.80 7.36
N LEU A 117 7.50 -6.90 6.37
CA LEU A 117 6.24 -6.23 6.01
C LEU A 117 5.18 -7.24 5.53
N ASP A 118 5.58 -8.23 4.74
CA ASP A 118 4.70 -9.32 4.28
C ASP A 118 4.21 -10.18 5.46
N ILE A 119 5.08 -10.47 6.44
CA ILE A 119 4.71 -11.17 7.69
C ILE A 119 3.69 -10.34 8.48
N ILE A 120 3.92 -9.03 8.62
CA ILE A 120 3.01 -8.13 9.31
C ILE A 120 1.63 -8.18 8.64
N GLN A 121 1.58 -7.92 7.34
CA GLN A 121 0.33 -7.90 6.59
C GLN A 121 -0.45 -9.23 6.68
N SER A 122 0.25 -10.37 6.62
CA SER A 122 -0.38 -11.69 6.61
C SER A 122 -0.89 -12.16 7.98
N ASN A 123 -0.39 -11.59 9.08
CA ASN A 123 -0.71 -12.02 10.45
C ASN A 123 -1.52 -10.99 11.25
N LEU A 124 -1.87 -9.85 10.66
CA LEU A 124 -2.77 -8.88 11.28
C LEU A 124 -4.19 -9.43 11.42
N ASN A 125 -4.81 -9.14 12.57
CA ASN A 125 -6.20 -9.45 12.84
C ASN A 125 -6.83 -8.37 13.75
N LEU A 126 -8.16 -8.39 13.88
CA LEU A 126 -8.90 -7.41 14.70
C LEU A 126 -8.65 -7.53 16.20
N GLU A 127 -7.93 -8.55 16.68
CA GLU A 127 -7.59 -8.67 18.11
C GLU A 127 -6.20 -8.08 18.40
N ASN A 128 -5.23 -8.30 17.50
CA ASN A 128 -3.85 -7.88 17.70
C ASN A 128 -3.59 -6.42 17.28
N ILE A 129 -4.28 -5.90 16.27
CA ILE A 129 -3.98 -4.59 15.69
C ILE A 129 -4.09 -3.45 16.70
N TRP A 130 -5.10 -3.50 17.58
CA TRP A 130 -5.32 -2.48 18.61
C TRP A 130 -4.19 -2.42 19.62
N HIS A 131 -3.66 -3.59 20.00
CA HIS A 131 -2.51 -3.68 20.88
C HIS A 131 -1.27 -3.14 20.19
N LEU A 132 -1.04 -3.50 18.92
CA LEU A 132 0.10 -3.03 18.14
C LEU A 132 0.12 -1.51 18.01
N PHE A 133 -1.02 -0.86 17.76
CA PHE A 133 -1.13 0.61 17.76
C PHE A 133 -0.67 1.29 19.06
N GLN A 134 -0.69 0.57 20.19
CA GLN A 134 -0.32 1.11 21.50
C GLN A 134 1.14 0.85 21.87
N VAL A 135 1.70 -0.29 21.47
CA VAL A 135 3.02 -0.74 21.94
C VAL A 135 4.15 -0.47 20.96
N VAL A 136 3.87 -0.33 19.67
CA VAL A 136 4.90 -0.13 18.66
C VAL A 136 4.99 1.32 18.20
N LYS A 137 6.21 1.76 17.89
CA LYS A 137 6.43 2.99 17.17
C LYS A 137 6.22 2.72 15.68
N LEU A 138 5.12 3.23 15.13
CA LEU A 138 4.78 3.04 13.73
C LEU A 138 5.72 3.84 12.83
N THR A 139 6.22 3.16 11.79
CA THR A 139 6.78 3.82 10.60
C THR A 139 5.64 4.12 9.64
N GLU A 140 5.85 5.03 8.69
CA GLU A 140 4.84 5.39 7.68
C GLU A 140 4.33 4.14 6.92
N GLU A 141 5.21 3.20 6.59
CA GLU A 141 4.87 1.96 5.87
C GLU A 141 4.02 1.01 6.73
N VAL A 142 4.37 0.83 8.01
CA VAL A 142 3.58 -0.04 8.91
C VAL A 142 2.23 0.59 9.22
N GLU A 143 2.19 1.91 9.42
CA GLU A 143 0.96 2.64 9.63
C GLU A 143 0.01 2.48 8.43
N GLU A 144 0.54 2.58 7.20
CA GLU A 144 -0.25 2.37 5.99
C GLU A 144 -0.83 0.96 5.92
N ILE A 145 -0.04 -0.09 6.23
CA ILE A 145 -0.52 -1.48 6.28
C ILE A 145 -1.64 -1.63 7.31
N PHE A 146 -1.50 -1.01 8.48
CA PHE A 146 -2.52 -1.09 9.54
C PHE A 146 -3.81 -0.39 9.14
N LEU A 147 -3.71 0.81 8.54
CA LEU A 147 -4.88 1.55 8.05
C LEU A 147 -5.56 0.79 6.91
N GLU A 148 -4.82 0.23 5.95
CA GLU A 148 -5.38 -0.62 4.90
C GLU A 148 -6.09 -1.87 5.48
N PHE A 149 -5.54 -2.47 6.53
CA PHE A 149 -6.20 -3.57 7.22
C PHE A 149 -7.53 -3.14 7.85
N LEU A 150 -7.59 -1.97 8.50
CA LEU A 150 -8.82 -1.43 9.07
C LEU A 150 -9.86 -1.08 7.99
N ASP A 151 -9.41 -0.55 6.84
CA ASP A 151 -10.25 -0.24 5.68
C ASP A 151 -10.93 -1.51 5.15
N ASN A 152 -10.19 -2.61 5.02
CA ASN A 152 -10.72 -3.90 4.56
C ASN A 152 -11.72 -4.53 5.55
N ASN A 153 -11.68 -4.14 6.83
CA ASN A 153 -12.57 -4.62 7.89
C ASN A 153 -13.49 -3.52 8.43
N ALA A 154 -13.77 -2.48 7.63
CA ALA A 154 -14.36 -1.23 8.10
C ALA A 154 -15.68 -1.39 8.88
N THR A 155 -16.56 -2.29 8.45
CA THR A 155 -17.88 -2.55 9.07
C THR A 155 -17.78 -3.12 10.49
N GLU A 156 -16.69 -3.84 10.78
CA GLU A 156 -16.39 -4.39 12.09
C GLU A 156 -15.59 -3.38 12.91
N THR A 157 -14.63 -2.71 12.29
CA THR A 157 -13.79 -1.65 12.87
C THR A 157 -14.63 -0.58 13.59
N VAL A 158 -15.67 -0.04 12.96
CA VAL A 158 -16.50 1.03 13.55
C VAL A 158 -17.25 0.61 14.82
N LYS A 159 -17.44 -0.69 15.04
CA LYS A 159 -18.16 -1.26 16.20
C LYS A 159 -17.24 -1.61 17.35
N ARG A 160 -15.92 -1.59 17.15
CA ARG A 160 -14.94 -1.96 18.17
C ARG A 160 -14.76 -0.84 19.19
N ALA A 161 -14.80 -1.21 20.48
CA ALA A 161 -14.59 -0.26 21.58
C ALA A 161 -13.12 0.21 21.64
N GLU A 162 -12.22 -0.57 21.06
CA GLU A 162 -10.79 -0.31 21.00
C GLU A 162 -10.44 0.96 20.19
N VAL A 163 -11.29 1.33 19.22
CA VAL A 163 -11.16 2.59 18.45
C VAL A 163 -11.04 3.81 19.38
N LEU A 164 -11.71 3.77 20.54
CA LEU A 164 -11.69 4.85 21.53
C LEU A 164 -10.30 5.15 22.11
N TYR A 165 -9.33 4.25 21.91
CA TYR A 165 -7.97 4.39 22.41
C TYR A 165 -6.96 4.74 21.31
N LEU A 166 -7.40 4.93 20.06
CA LEU A 166 -6.54 5.45 19.00
C LEU A 166 -6.09 6.88 19.33
N SER A 167 -4.84 7.18 19.00
CA SER A 167 -4.32 8.55 19.07
C SER A 167 -5.04 9.46 18.08
N HIS A 168 -5.01 10.77 18.32
CA HIS A 168 -5.60 11.76 17.41
C HIS A 168 -5.11 11.59 15.97
N ASP A 169 -3.79 11.44 15.76
CA ASP A 169 -3.20 11.36 14.43
C ASP A 169 -3.71 10.15 13.63
N ILE A 170 -3.72 8.97 14.26
CA ILE A 170 -4.22 7.74 13.63
C ILE A 170 -5.73 7.82 13.39
N PHE A 171 -6.49 8.32 14.36
CA PHE A 171 -7.93 8.46 14.22
C PHE A 171 -8.33 9.44 13.11
N GLU A 172 -7.68 10.62 13.06
CA GLU A 172 -7.90 11.61 12.00
C GLU A 172 -7.55 11.03 10.62
N LYS A 173 -6.40 10.33 10.50
CA LYS A 173 -6.00 9.68 9.25
C LYS A 173 -6.98 8.60 8.82
N LEU A 174 -7.48 7.78 9.75
CA LEU A 174 -8.47 6.73 9.46
C LEU A 174 -9.75 7.33 8.83
N ILE A 175 -10.38 8.30 9.49
CA ILE A 175 -11.65 8.88 9.01
C ILE A 175 -11.48 9.78 7.78
N ARG A 176 -10.29 10.35 7.57
CA ARG A 176 -10.00 11.22 6.43
C ARG A 176 -9.86 10.43 5.12
N ARG A 177 -9.52 9.14 5.20
CA ARG A 177 -9.28 8.30 4.02
C ARG A 177 -10.59 7.97 3.30
N ASP A 178 -10.57 8.10 1.97
CA ASP A 178 -11.68 7.69 1.08
C ASP A 178 -11.84 6.17 0.96
N THR A 179 -10.82 5.42 1.39
CA THR A 179 -10.85 3.96 1.43
C THR A 179 -11.62 3.42 2.64
N PHE A 180 -11.62 4.15 3.76
CA PHE A 180 -12.46 3.84 4.92
C PHE A 180 -13.91 4.22 4.63
N SER A 181 -14.72 3.25 4.20
CA SER A 181 -16.07 3.47 3.66
C SER A 181 -17.20 2.65 4.32
N PRO A 182 -17.27 2.54 5.67
CA PRO A 182 -18.49 2.08 6.33
C PRO A 182 -19.60 3.15 6.24
N ASN A 183 -20.81 2.83 6.74
CA ASN A 183 -21.92 3.78 6.73
C ASN A 183 -21.53 5.06 7.49
N GLU A 184 -21.74 6.22 6.89
CA GLU A 184 -21.32 7.50 7.49
C GLU A 184 -22.02 7.79 8.82
N THR A 185 -23.21 7.22 9.04
CA THR A 185 -23.90 7.22 10.34
C THR A 185 -23.12 6.46 11.41
N GLU A 186 -22.56 5.28 11.08
CA GLU A 186 -21.69 4.51 11.98
C GLU A 186 -20.36 5.24 12.24
N ILE A 187 -19.78 5.88 11.21
CA ILE A 187 -18.57 6.72 11.37
C ILE A 187 -18.85 7.89 12.33
N PHE A 188 -20.02 8.52 12.20
CA PHE A 188 -20.43 9.58 13.11
C PHE A 188 -20.58 9.08 14.55
N GLU A 189 -21.25 7.94 14.77
CA GLU A 189 -21.39 7.35 16.10
C GLU A 189 -20.03 7.00 16.72
N MET A 190 -19.16 6.34 15.95
CA MET A 190 -17.79 6.04 16.35
C MET A 190 -17.02 7.31 16.74
N THR A 191 -17.09 8.35 15.90
CA THR A 191 -16.43 9.65 16.12
C THR A 191 -16.97 10.36 17.35
N LYS A 192 -18.30 10.36 17.54
CA LYS A 192 -18.96 10.91 18.72
C LYS A 192 -18.46 10.23 19.99
N ASN A 193 -18.36 8.90 19.99
CA ASN A 193 -17.85 8.15 21.15
C ASN A 193 -16.37 8.44 21.40
N TRP A 194 -15.54 8.52 20.36
CA TRP A 194 -14.12 8.87 20.48
C TRP A 194 -13.92 10.29 21.04
N LEU A 195 -14.72 11.25 20.59
CA LEU A 195 -14.70 12.65 21.07
C LEU A 195 -15.11 12.81 22.54
N GLN A 196 -15.88 11.88 23.11
CA GLN A 196 -16.19 11.92 24.55
C GLN A 196 -14.90 11.84 25.41
N LYS A 197 -13.90 11.08 24.95
CA LYS A 197 -12.57 11.00 25.57
C LYS A 197 -11.61 12.09 25.07
N ASN A 198 -11.78 12.53 23.82
CA ASN A 198 -10.86 13.45 23.13
C ASN A 198 -11.53 14.79 22.78
N GLN A 199 -12.10 15.47 23.79
CA GLN A 199 -12.99 16.64 23.59
C GLN A 199 -12.34 17.83 22.88
N ASN A 200 -11.01 17.93 22.91
CA ASN A 200 -10.27 19.03 22.28
C ASN A 200 -10.16 18.88 20.75
N HIS A 201 -10.51 17.71 20.20
CA HIS A 201 -10.24 17.35 18.80
C HIS A 201 -11.49 17.39 17.91
N ARG A 202 -12.38 18.37 18.12
CA ARG A 202 -13.66 18.47 17.38
C ARG A 202 -13.48 18.67 15.87
N GLU A 203 -12.32 19.12 15.43
CA GLU A 203 -11.95 19.29 14.02
C GLU A 203 -12.09 18.02 13.19
N VAL A 204 -12.02 16.84 13.81
CA VAL A 204 -12.16 15.54 13.11
C VAL A 204 -13.54 15.38 12.46
N ILE A 205 -14.58 16.05 12.98
CA ILE A 205 -15.94 16.02 12.44
C ILE A 205 -16.00 16.52 10.99
N LYS A 206 -15.10 17.42 10.58
CA LYS A 206 -15.07 17.97 9.22
C LYS A 206 -14.80 16.91 8.14
N HIS A 207 -14.22 15.78 8.53
CA HIS A 207 -13.88 14.67 7.63
C HIS A 207 -15.06 13.71 7.40
N ILE A 208 -16.13 13.83 8.20
CA ILE A 208 -17.35 13.05 8.01
C ILE A 208 -18.09 13.55 6.77
N ARG A 209 -18.43 12.62 5.87
CA ARG A 209 -19.05 12.94 4.58
C ARG A 209 -20.57 12.99 4.73
N PHE A 210 -21.07 14.05 5.37
CA PHE A 210 -22.52 14.26 5.55
C PHE A 210 -23.31 14.23 4.23
N ALA A 211 -22.66 14.54 3.11
CA ALA A 211 -23.23 14.47 1.76
C ALA A 211 -23.68 13.05 1.34
N LEU A 212 -23.18 12.01 1.99
CA LEU A 212 -23.56 10.61 1.72
C LEU A 212 -24.71 10.11 2.60
N MET A 213 -25.22 10.95 3.51
CA MET A 213 -26.35 10.62 4.40
C MET A 213 -27.66 11.21 3.85
N SER A 214 -28.78 10.57 4.17
CA SER A 214 -30.12 11.12 3.90
C SER A 214 -30.43 12.35 4.77
N GLU A 215 -31.41 13.16 4.36
CA GLU A 215 -31.84 14.33 5.15
C GLU A 215 -32.34 13.94 6.55
N ASP A 216 -33.06 12.82 6.67
CA ASP A 216 -33.55 12.30 7.94
C ASP A 216 -32.40 11.90 8.89
N GLU A 217 -31.35 11.25 8.36
CA GLU A 217 -30.15 10.88 9.13
C GLU A 217 -29.38 12.13 9.58
N GLN A 218 -29.23 13.12 8.70
CA GLN A 218 -28.59 14.39 9.05
C GLN A 218 -29.34 15.11 10.18
N GLU A 219 -30.68 15.16 10.12
CA GLU A 219 -31.49 15.74 11.20
C GLU A 219 -31.36 14.96 12.51
N ASN A 220 -31.37 13.63 12.46
CA ASN A 220 -31.21 12.80 13.65
C ASN A 220 -29.83 13.02 14.30
N ILE A 221 -28.76 13.06 13.49
CA ILE A 221 -27.41 13.37 13.97
C ILE A 221 -27.36 14.75 14.62
N MET A 222 -27.96 15.78 14.01
CA MET A 222 -28.02 17.12 14.61
C MET A 222 -28.70 17.10 15.98
N ARG A 223 -29.81 16.35 16.13
CA ARG A 223 -30.55 16.23 17.40
C ARG A 223 -29.73 15.50 18.46
N GLU A 224 -29.07 14.41 18.09
CA GLU A 224 -28.35 13.54 19.01
C GLU A 224 -26.94 14.02 19.37
N SER A 225 -26.36 14.90 18.55
CA SER A 225 -25.00 15.40 18.70
C SER A 225 -24.82 16.37 19.88
N ASN A 226 -25.90 16.81 20.56
CA ASN A 226 -25.85 17.80 21.64
C ASN A 226 -25.04 19.07 21.30
N GLY A 227 -25.07 19.49 20.04
CA GLY A 227 -24.32 20.66 19.55
C GLY A 227 -22.88 20.38 19.11
N LEU A 228 -22.45 19.11 19.03
CA LEU A 228 -21.18 18.73 18.39
C LEU A 228 -21.20 18.96 16.88
N VAL A 229 -22.35 18.78 16.23
CA VAL A 229 -22.52 19.03 14.78
C VAL A 229 -23.48 20.19 14.58
N THR A 230 -23.03 21.23 13.87
CA THR A 230 -23.86 22.35 13.50
C THR A 230 -24.36 22.24 12.07
N ARG A 231 -25.43 22.98 11.75
CA ARG A 231 -25.94 23.07 10.37
C ARG A 231 -24.87 23.61 9.40
N ASN A 232 -23.97 24.45 9.90
CA ASN A 232 -22.84 24.97 9.13
C ASN A 232 -21.82 23.87 8.81
N ASP A 233 -21.57 22.92 9.71
CA ASP A 233 -20.63 21.81 9.47
C ASP A 233 -21.15 20.87 8.39
N ILE A 234 -22.45 20.55 8.43
CA ILE A 234 -23.13 19.76 7.39
C ILE A 234 -23.08 20.51 6.05
N THR A 235 -23.44 21.79 6.05
CA THR A 235 -23.42 22.62 4.83
C THR A 235 -22.00 22.79 4.29
N HIS A 236 -21.00 22.89 5.16
CA HIS A 236 -19.59 22.97 4.76
C HIS A 236 -19.14 21.65 4.16
N SER A 237 -19.43 20.52 4.81
CA SER A 237 -19.10 19.17 4.30
C SER A 237 -19.78 18.90 2.95
N ILE A 238 -21.05 19.27 2.78
CA ILE A 238 -21.76 19.13 1.50
C ILE A 238 -21.12 20.00 0.40
N ASN A 239 -20.63 21.20 0.74
CA ASN A 239 -19.99 22.09 -0.22
C ASN A 239 -18.53 21.71 -0.53
N SER A 240 -17.78 21.21 0.46
CA SER A 240 -16.40 20.76 0.31
C SER A 240 -16.31 19.38 -0.35
N HIS A 241 -17.27 18.50 -0.05
CA HIS A 241 -17.44 17.19 -0.66
C HIS A 241 -18.50 17.19 -1.75
N ARG A 242 -18.75 18.33 -2.42
CA ARG A 242 -19.68 18.39 -3.57
C ARG A 242 -19.36 17.21 -4.48
N PRO A 243 -20.26 16.21 -4.59
CA PRO A 243 -20.00 15.07 -5.42
C PRO A 243 -19.93 15.61 -6.85
N ARG A 244 -18.74 15.58 -7.46
CA ARG A 244 -18.67 15.50 -8.90
C ARG A 244 -19.20 14.12 -9.26
N SER A 245 -20.54 14.05 -9.36
CA SER A 245 -21.30 12.93 -9.91
C SER A 245 -20.86 11.52 -9.43
N ILE A 246 -21.21 11.21 -8.18
CA ILE A 246 -21.15 9.84 -7.65
C ILE A 246 -22.38 9.01 -8.07
N TYR A 247 -23.30 9.57 -8.86
CA TYR A 247 -24.38 8.77 -9.47
C TYR A 247 -23.83 7.89 -10.60
N SER A 248 -23.11 6.83 -10.24
CA SER A 248 -23.38 5.55 -10.89
C SER A 248 -24.82 5.21 -10.54
N LEU A 249 -25.67 5.09 -11.57
CA LEU A 249 -27.10 4.75 -11.45
C LEU A 249 -27.34 3.38 -10.76
N PHE A 250 -26.28 2.66 -10.40
CA PHE A 250 -26.28 1.27 -9.97
C PHE A 250 -25.75 1.00 -8.55
N LEU A 251 -25.44 2.02 -7.73
CA LEU A 251 -25.03 1.80 -6.33
C LEU A 251 -26.08 1.08 -5.47
N PHE A 252 -27.33 1.01 -5.93
CA PHE A 252 -28.42 0.30 -5.25
C PHE A 252 -28.58 -1.18 -5.68
N THR A 253 -27.67 -1.73 -6.50
CA THR A 253 -27.70 -3.15 -6.90
C THR A 253 -26.49 -3.93 -6.36
N VAL A 254 -26.11 -3.72 -5.09
CA VAL A 254 -25.13 -4.60 -4.42
C VAL A 254 -25.87 -5.77 -3.79
N GLY A 255 -26.18 -6.79 -4.60
CA GLY A 255 -26.66 -8.08 -4.14
C GLY A 255 -25.73 -9.18 -4.61
N ASN A 256 -25.14 -9.95 -3.68
CA ASN A 256 -24.38 -11.20 -3.90
C ASN A 256 -23.43 -11.23 -5.13
N GLN A 257 -22.63 -10.18 -5.36
CA GLN A 257 -21.57 -10.22 -6.37
C GLN A 257 -20.37 -11.01 -5.83
N GLN A 258 -19.88 -11.98 -6.61
CA GLN A 258 -18.63 -12.69 -6.33
C GLN A 258 -17.50 -11.95 -7.02
N TRP A 259 -16.56 -11.43 -6.24
CA TRP A 259 -15.42 -10.70 -6.77
C TRP A 259 -14.24 -11.63 -7.04
N ILE A 260 -13.59 -11.42 -8.18
CA ILE A 260 -12.35 -12.08 -8.56
C ILE A 260 -11.23 -11.06 -8.84
N TYR A 261 -10.00 -11.52 -8.72
CA TYR A 261 -8.82 -10.80 -9.17
C TYR A 261 -8.47 -11.19 -10.61
N ALA A 262 -7.88 -10.28 -11.36
CA ALA A 262 -7.32 -10.58 -12.67
C ALA A 262 -6.20 -11.62 -12.55
N GLN A 263 -6.16 -12.58 -13.48
CA GLN A 263 -5.10 -13.58 -13.56
C GLN A 263 -3.77 -12.91 -13.93
N LYS A 264 -3.83 -11.95 -14.84
CA LYS A 264 -2.69 -11.16 -15.31
C LYS A 264 -3.10 -9.71 -15.49
N ILE A 265 -2.22 -8.80 -15.09
CA ILE A 265 -2.36 -7.36 -15.29
C ILE A 265 -1.19 -6.89 -16.13
N THR A 266 -1.47 -6.18 -17.22
CA THR A 266 -0.45 -5.58 -18.08
C THR A 266 -0.70 -4.08 -18.16
N VAL A 267 0.34 -3.26 -17.99
CA VAL A 267 0.22 -1.81 -18.09
C VAL A 267 1.02 -1.29 -19.27
N LYS A 268 0.38 -0.47 -20.10
CA LYS A 268 0.96 0.12 -21.30
C LYS A 268 0.75 1.64 -21.32
N PHE A 269 1.74 2.39 -21.74
CA PHE A 269 1.59 3.81 -22.07
C PHE A 269 1.41 3.96 -23.58
N SER A 270 0.42 4.76 -24.00
CA SER A 270 0.05 4.95 -25.41
C SER A 270 -0.14 6.43 -25.75
N SER A 271 0.24 6.83 -26.96
CA SER A 271 0.09 8.20 -27.49
C SER A 271 -1.07 8.31 -28.49
N LYS A 272 -1.61 9.52 -28.67
CA LYS A 272 -2.67 9.79 -29.66
C LYS A 272 -2.21 9.39 -31.07
N GLY A 273 -2.83 8.34 -31.60
CA GLY A 273 -2.54 7.77 -32.91
C GLY A 273 -1.80 6.43 -32.90
N GLY A 274 -1.54 5.83 -31.72
CA GLY A 274 -1.03 4.46 -31.59
C GLY A 274 0.40 4.25 -32.10
N LYS A 275 1.19 5.32 -32.26
CA LYS A 275 2.53 5.26 -32.86
C LYS A 275 3.61 4.80 -31.89
N GLU A 276 3.42 5.00 -30.58
CA GLU A 276 4.36 4.58 -29.54
C GLU A 276 3.58 3.90 -28.41
N ILE A 277 3.96 2.64 -28.10
CA ILE A 277 3.43 1.84 -27.01
C ILE A 277 4.61 1.36 -26.17
N ILE A 278 4.60 1.67 -24.87
CA ILE A 278 5.59 1.16 -23.92
C ILE A 278 4.87 0.29 -22.90
N GLU A 279 5.26 -0.98 -22.81
CA GLU A 279 4.79 -1.89 -21.77
C GLU A 279 5.68 -1.76 -20.52
N LEU A 280 5.06 -1.66 -19.35
CA LEU A 280 5.78 -1.60 -18.09
C LEU A 280 6.13 -3.02 -17.63
N PRO A 281 7.41 -3.35 -17.40
CA PRO A 281 7.77 -4.60 -16.77
C PRO A 281 7.24 -4.64 -15.34
N CYS A 282 6.71 -5.80 -14.94
CA CYS A 282 6.50 -6.10 -13.54
C CYS A 282 7.84 -6.21 -12.80
N ASP A 283 7.87 -5.82 -11.53
CA ASP A 283 8.98 -6.15 -10.64
C ASP A 283 9.15 -7.68 -10.53
N GLY A 284 10.31 -8.12 -10.05
CA GLY A 284 10.62 -9.55 -9.93
C GLY A 284 9.67 -10.35 -9.03
N ASN A 285 8.79 -9.66 -8.27
CA ASN A 285 7.79 -10.25 -7.39
C ASN A 285 6.35 -10.15 -7.96
N GLU A 286 6.17 -9.64 -9.18
CA GLU A 286 4.89 -9.36 -9.85
C GLU A 286 3.90 -8.49 -9.04
N LYS A 287 4.40 -7.65 -8.13
CA LYS A 287 3.57 -6.82 -7.25
C LYS A 287 3.46 -5.38 -7.74
N HIS A 288 4.49 -4.82 -8.38
CA HIS A 288 4.53 -3.42 -8.83
C HIS A 288 5.02 -3.29 -10.27
N PHE A 289 4.58 -2.23 -10.96
CA PHE A 289 5.04 -1.91 -12.32
C PHE A 289 6.18 -0.89 -12.27
N MET A 290 7.34 -1.28 -12.80
CA MET A 290 8.54 -0.45 -12.78
C MET A 290 8.73 0.27 -14.11
N LEU A 291 9.28 1.48 -14.07
CA LEU A 291 9.66 2.18 -15.29
C LEU A 291 10.82 1.48 -16.00
N PRO A 292 10.76 1.29 -17.34
CA PRO A 292 11.87 0.74 -18.10
C PRO A 292 13.13 1.62 -17.96
N HIS A 293 14.30 0.98 -17.93
CA HIS A 293 15.58 1.69 -17.85
C HIS A 293 15.72 2.72 -18.99
N GLY A 294 16.00 3.98 -18.63
CA GLY A 294 16.19 5.09 -19.58
C GLY A 294 14.99 6.02 -19.75
N TYR A 295 13.89 5.80 -19.03
CA TYR A 295 12.76 6.74 -18.97
C TYR A 295 12.63 7.39 -17.59
N ASP A 296 12.59 8.72 -17.56
CA ASP A 296 12.23 9.50 -16.37
C ASP A 296 10.73 9.86 -16.38
N ASN A 297 10.14 10.09 -15.19
CA ASN A 297 8.73 10.49 -15.02
C ASN A 297 8.33 11.69 -15.90
N ILE A 298 9.26 12.63 -16.11
CA ILE A 298 9.03 13.89 -16.86
C ILE A 298 8.90 13.61 -18.36
N ASP A 299 9.69 12.68 -18.89
CA ASP A 299 9.67 12.34 -20.31
C ASP A 299 8.37 11.65 -20.71
N LEU A 300 7.86 10.77 -19.85
CA LEU A 300 6.64 10.01 -20.10
C LEU A 300 5.37 10.89 -20.05
N LEU A 301 5.32 11.87 -19.14
CA LEU A 301 4.22 12.86 -19.05
C LEU A 301 4.08 13.75 -20.29
N SER A 302 5.16 13.90 -21.07
CA SER A 302 5.19 14.75 -22.27
C SER A 302 4.90 13.98 -23.57
N LYS A 303 5.17 12.67 -23.61
CA LYS A 303 5.05 11.83 -24.83
C LYS A 303 3.77 11.00 -24.90
N PHE A 304 3.17 10.63 -23.78
CA PHE A 304 2.04 9.71 -23.74
C PHE A 304 0.73 10.40 -23.30
N ASP A 305 -0.38 10.01 -23.95
CA ASP A 305 -1.70 10.58 -23.74
C ASP A 305 -2.62 9.66 -22.91
N PHE A 306 -2.32 8.36 -22.88
CA PHE A 306 -3.15 7.34 -22.26
C PHE A 306 -2.30 6.34 -21.47
N VAL A 307 -2.87 5.86 -20.37
CA VAL A 307 -2.39 4.66 -19.65
C VAL A 307 -3.41 3.57 -19.86
N VAL A 308 -3.00 2.45 -20.41
CA VAL A 308 -3.85 1.30 -20.72
C VAL A 308 -3.51 0.18 -19.76
N ILE A 309 -4.50 -0.27 -18.98
CA ILE A 309 -4.36 -1.38 -18.05
C ILE A 309 -5.22 -2.52 -18.58
N ASP A 310 -4.57 -3.59 -19.00
CA ASP A 310 -5.18 -4.79 -19.53
C ASP A 310 -5.30 -5.84 -18.42
N LEU A 311 -6.50 -6.37 -18.22
CA LEU A 311 -6.86 -7.33 -17.19
C LEU A 311 -7.33 -8.62 -17.86
N GLU A 312 -6.55 -9.69 -17.71
CA GLU A 312 -6.91 -11.02 -18.19
C GLU A 312 -7.70 -11.75 -17.09
N ILE A 313 -8.89 -12.24 -17.43
CA ILE A 313 -9.78 -12.96 -16.52
C ILE A 313 -10.25 -14.29 -17.13
N PRO A 314 -10.68 -15.26 -16.32
CA PRO A 314 -11.39 -16.43 -16.86
C PRO A 314 -12.65 -15.96 -17.60
N LEU A 315 -12.96 -16.59 -18.73
CA LEU A 315 -14.17 -16.29 -19.50
C LEU A 315 -15.42 -16.42 -18.61
N MET A 316 -16.03 -15.28 -18.26
CA MET A 316 -17.20 -15.24 -17.38
C MET A 316 -18.09 -14.05 -17.69
N THR A 317 -19.31 -14.09 -17.16
CA THR A 317 -20.24 -12.96 -17.24
C THR A 317 -19.92 -12.00 -16.11
N VAL A 318 -19.46 -10.81 -16.46
CA VAL A 318 -19.12 -9.71 -15.56
C VAL A 318 -20.18 -8.62 -15.69
N ASN A 319 -20.54 -7.98 -14.59
CA ASN A 319 -21.40 -6.80 -14.60
C ASN A 319 -20.88 -5.67 -13.72
N ALA A 320 -19.76 -5.85 -13.03
CA ALA A 320 -19.15 -4.79 -12.25
C ALA A 320 -17.62 -4.85 -12.23
N ILE A 321 -17.03 -3.67 -12.07
CA ILE A 321 -15.62 -3.52 -11.75
C ILE A 321 -15.47 -2.56 -10.57
N GLN A 322 -14.67 -2.96 -9.60
CA GLN A 322 -14.30 -2.18 -8.44
C GLN A 322 -12.81 -1.80 -8.53
N MET A 323 -12.51 -0.52 -8.38
CA MET A 323 -11.16 0.03 -8.48
C MET A 323 -10.88 0.97 -7.32
N SER A 324 -9.73 0.83 -6.68
CA SER A 324 -9.27 1.74 -5.62
C SER A 324 -8.35 2.82 -6.20
N LEU A 325 -8.90 3.95 -6.64
CA LEU A 325 -8.16 5.01 -7.33
C LEU A 325 -7.64 6.08 -6.36
N VAL A 326 -6.43 5.88 -5.84
CA VAL A 326 -5.77 6.81 -4.89
C VAL A 326 -4.43 7.27 -5.46
N ASN A 327 -4.16 8.57 -5.39
CA ASN A 327 -2.88 9.18 -5.74
C ASN A 327 -2.28 9.86 -4.49
N ASP A 328 -1.00 10.20 -4.50
CA ASP A 328 -0.27 10.72 -3.32
C ASP A 328 -1.07 11.78 -2.53
N GLU A 329 -0.98 11.73 -1.20
CA GLU A 329 -1.86 12.40 -0.22
C GLU A 329 -2.01 13.93 -0.41
N ASN A 330 -1.05 14.56 -1.08
CA ASN A 330 -1.04 16.00 -1.36
C ASN A 330 -1.64 16.37 -2.72
N SER A 331 -2.06 15.39 -3.51
CA SER A 331 -2.47 15.59 -4.88
C SER A 331 -3.99 15.61 -4.99
N SER A 332 -4.55 16.79 -5.30
CA SER A 332 -5.95 16.94 -5.71
C SER A 332 -6.18 16.38 -7.13
N GLN A 333 -5.59 15.24 -7.46
CA GLN A 333 -5.58 14.68 -8.80
C GLN A 333 -6.75 13.71 -8.97
N GLU A 334 -7.66 14.03 -9.87
CA GLU A 334 -8.84 13.22 -10.15
C GLU A 334 -8.60 12.36 -11.39
N PHE A 335 -9.08 11.13 -11.38
CA PHE A 335 -8.91 10.17 -12.46
C PHE A 335 -10.04 10.31 -13.47
N THR A 336 -9.69 10.23 -14.75
CA THR A 336 -10.65 10.10 -15.87
C THR A 336 -10.29 8.85 -16.65
N TYR A 337 -11.29 8.04 -16.98
CA TYR A 337 -11.02 6.75 -17.62
C TYR A 337 -12.23 6.19 -18.37
N GLU A 338 -11.95 5.23 -19.23
CA GLU A 338 -12.93 4.36 -19.88
C GLU A 338 -12.63 2.91 -19.53
N VAL A 339 -13.67 2.10 -19.44
CA VAL A 339 -13.56 0.65 -19.28
C VAL A 339 -14.13 0.01 -20.53
N TRP A 340 -13.34 -0.89 -21.10
CA TRP A 340 -13.64 -1.64 -22.30
C TRP A 340 -13.60 -3.12 -21.97
N ALA A 341 -14.46 -3.90 -22.59
CA ALA A 341 -14.44 -5.36 -22.50
C ALA A 341 -14.33 -5.94 -23.90
N THR A 342 -13.63 -7.06 -24.04
CA THR A 342 -13.57 -7.83 -25.28
C THR A 342 -13.74 -9.31 -24.97
N ASN A 343 -14.24 -10.04 -25.95
CA ASN A 343 -14.36 -11.49 -25.89
C ASN A 343 -13.85 -11.95 -27.24
N ASP A 344 -12.73 -12.67 -27.30
CA ASP A 344 -12.15 -13.13 -28.57
C ASP A 344 -13.22 -13.95 -29.33
N PRO A 345 -13.65 -13.57 -30.57
CA PRO A 345 -13.01 -12.67 -31.54
C PRO A 345 -13.69 -11.32 -31.79
N PHE A 346 -14.52 -10.85 -30.86
CA PHE A 346 -15.28 -9.61 -30.97
C PHE A 346 -14.44 -8.36 -30.64
N PRO A 347 -14.71 -7.24 -31.32
CA PRO A 347 -14.00 -5.99 -31.07
C PRO A 347 -14.25 -5.47 -29.64
N LEU A 348 -13.30 -4.69 -29.11
CA LEU A 348 -13.43 -3.99 -27.83
C LEU A 348 -14.71 -3.15 -27.80
N GLU A 349 -15.59 -3.45 -26.85
CA GLU A 349 -16.81 -2.71 -26.58
C GLU A 349 -16.64 -1.86 -25.32
N ARG A 350 -17.05 -0.59 -25.36
CA ARG A 350 -16.96 0.30 -24.21
C ARG A 350 -18.11 0.03 -23.25
N VAL A 351 -17.79 -0.47 -22.07
CA VAL A 351 -18.79 -0.90 -21.07
C VAL A 351 -19.09 0.18 -20.04
N ALA A 352 -18.11 1.03 -19.72
CA ALA A 352 -18.30 2.15 -18.81
C ALA A 352 -17.34 3.31 -19.15
N SER A 353 -17.71 4.53 -18.78
CA SER A 353 -16.83 5.69 -18.92
C SER A 353 -17.07 6.72 -17.82
N LYS A 354 -15.98 7.34 -17.38
CA LYS A 354 -15.93 8.48 -16.46
C LYS A 354 -14.95 9.52 -17.03
N LEU A 355 -15.39 10.14 -18.13
CA LEU A 355 -14.61 11.19 -18.83
C LEU A 355 -14.99 12.60 -18.37
N ASP A 356 -16.29 12.85 -18.18
CA ASP A 356 -16.82 14.16 -17.82
C ASP A 356 -16.81 14.41 -16.30
N ASP A 357 -16.79 13.32 -15.53
CA ASP A 357 -16.79 13.32 -14.07
C ASP A 357 -15.46 12.75 -13.58
N CYS A 358 -14.59 13.60 -13.06
CA CYS A 358 -13.33 13.14 -12.53
C CYS A 358 -13.53 12.49 -11.14
N THR A 359 -13.00 11.29 -10.94
CA THR A 359 -13.27 10.47 -9.74
C THR A 359 -12.01 10.19 -8.91
N ARG A 360 -12.19 9.76 -7.65
CA ARG A 360 -11.14 9.33 -6.71
C ARG A 360 -11.69 8.30 -5.72
N GLY A 361 -10.80 7.64 -4.98
CA GLY A 361 -11.14 6.68 -3.95
C GLY A 361 -11.69 5.38 -4.54
N LEU A 362 -12.51 4.67 -3.75
CA LEU A 362 -13.14 3.43 -4.18
C LEU A 362 -14.22 3.73 -5.24
N GLN A 363 -14.05 3.18 -6.44
CA GLN A 363 -14.97 3.29 -7.56
C GLN A 363 -15.57 1.93 -7.86
N VAL A 364 -16.90 1.83 -7.83
CA VAL A 364 -17.63 0.65 -8.28
C VAL A 364 -18.47 1.05 -9.49
N LEU A 365 -18.16 0.47 -10.64
CA LEU A 365 -18.88 0.69 -11.88
C LEU A 365 -19.64 -0.57 -12.19
N SER A 366 -20.96 -0.44 -12.34
CA SER A 366 -21.79 -1.53 -12.86
C SER A 366 -22.22 -1.21 -14.28
N PHE A 367 -22.25 -2.23 -15.11
CA PHE A 367 -22.62 -2.18 -16.52
C PHE A 367 -23.48 -3.39 -16.89
N GLU A 368 -24.02 -3.44 -18.11
CA GLU A 368 -24.82 -4.58 -18.56
C GLU A 368 -24.00 -5.88 -18.50
N HIS A 369 -24.66 -7.01 -18.25
CA HIS A 369 -23.99 -8.31 -18.16
C HIS A 369 -23.27 -8.65 -19.47
N ILE A 370 -21.95 -8.75 -19.42
CA ILE A 370 -21.11 -9.03 -20.58
C ILE A 370 -20.26 -10.25 -20.30
N THR A 371 -20.24 -11.18 -21.24
CA THR A 371 -19.36 -12.35 -21.18
C THR A 371 -18.03 -12.01 -21.84
N THR A 372 -16.96 -11.96 -21.05
CA THR A 372 -15.63 -11.48 -21.44
C THR A 372 -14.53 -12.25 -20.71
N ASP A 373 -13.39 -12.39 -21.35
CA ASP A 373 -12.13 -12.92 -20.80
C ASP A 373 -11.07 -11.81 -20.64
N PHE A 374 -11.40 -10.57 -21.03
CA PHE A 374 -10.44 -9.48 -21.09
C PHE A 374 -11.10 -8.11 -20.90
N ILE A 375 -10.62 -7.38 -19.89
CA ILE A 375 -11.09 -6.02 -19.56
C ILE A 375 -9.93 -5.05 -19.68
N THR A 376 -10.11 -3.98 -20.43
CA THR A 376 -9.12 -2.91 -20.62
C THR A 376 -9.62 -1.62 -19.98
N ILE A 377 -8.84 -1.05 -19.07
CA ILE A 377 -9.06 0.28 -18.51
C ILE A 377 -8.14 1.27 -19.23
N VAL A 378 -8.73 2.30 -19.82
CA VAL A 378 -7.99 3.38 -20.48
C VAL A 378 -8.07 4.62 -19.62
N GLY A 379 -6.97 4.94 -18.95
CA GLY A 379 -6.79 6.15 -18.18
C GLY A 379 -6.39 7.34 -19.03
N HIS A 380 -7.11 8.45 -18.89
CA HIS A 380 -6.90 9.69 -19.64
C HIS A 380 -6.14 10.74 -18.84
N LYS A 381 -5.55 11.70 -19.57
CA LYS A 381 -4.97 12.90 -18.99
C LYS A 381 -6.05 13.79 -18.39
N TRP A 382 -5.79 14.30 -17.18
CA TRP A 382 -6.63 15.30 -16.55
C TRP A 382 -6.22 16.69 -17.03
N GLU A 383 -7.17 17.45 -17.58
CA GLU A 383 -6.94 18.83 -18.05
C GLU A 383 -7.91 19.80 -17.38
N ASN A 384 -7.38 20.79 -16.66
CA ASN A 384 -8.20 21.84 -16.05
C ASN A 384 -7.46 23.18 -16.08
N LYS A 385 -8.11 24.23 -16.63
CA LYS A 385 -7.62 25.61 -16.67
C LYS A 385 -6.17 25.74 -17.16
N GLY A 386 -5.80 24.99 -18.21
CA GLY A 386 -4.46 25.02 -18.82
C GLY A 386 -3.38 24.25 -18.06
N LYS A 387 -3.73 23.52 -16.99
CA LYS A 387 -2.85 22.54 -16.34
C LYS A 387 -3.26 21.14 -16.80
N SER A 388 -2.30 20.36 -17.28
CA SER A 388 -2.50 19.01 -17.79
C SER A 388 -1.62 18.07 -16.96
N LYS A 389 -2.23 17.09 -16.27
CA LYS A 389 -1.55 16.11 -15.41
C LYS A 389 -2.03 14.69 -15.76
N MET A 390 -1.20 13.68 -15.49
CA MET A 390 -1.54 12.27 -15.73
C MET A 390 -1.54 11.49 -14.40
N PRO A 391 -2.65 11.47 -13.65
CA PRO A 391 -2.72 10.77 -12.36
C PRO A 391 -2.51 9.26 -12.49
N TRP A 392 -3.00 8.68 -13.60
CA TRP A 392 -2.84 7.28 -13.95
C TRP A 392 -1.39 6.83 -14.04
N PHE A 393 -0.47 7.75 -14.36
CA PHE A 393 0.94 7.45 -14.44
C PHE A 393 1.52 7.11 -13.06
N SER A 394 1.36 8.02 -12.10
CA SER A 394 1.78 7.81 -10.71
C SER A 394 1.07 6.64 -10.05
N TYR A 395 -0.22 6.47 -10.34
CA TYR A 395 -0.99 5.34 -9.83
C TYR A 395 -0.44 4.00 -10.36
N ALA A 396 -0.22 3.89 -11.67
CA ALA A 396 0.28 2.65 -12.28
C ALA A 396 1.66 2.24 -11.76
N THR A 397 2.58 3.19 -11.55
CA THR A 397 3.96 2.88 -11.14
C THR A 397 4.11 2.69 -9.63
N ASN A 398 3.33 3.40 -8.81
CA ASN A 398 3.59 3.47 -7.38
C ASN A 398 2.55 2.73 -6.52
N ARG A 399 1.34 2.49 -7.04
CA ARG A 399 0.18 2.07 -6.22
C ARG A 399 -0.61 0.91 -6.79
N LEU A 400 -0.60 0.71 -8.10
CA LEU A 400 -1.32 -0.38 -8.75
C LEU A 400 -0.66 -1.72 -8.42
N ASN A 401 -1.42 -2.59 -7.78
CA ASN A 401 -1.09 -4.00 -7.60
C ASN A 401 -2.35 -4.86 -7.87
N LYS A 402 -2.20 -6.19 -7.88
CA LYS A 402 -3.32 -7.12 -8.16
C LYS A 402 -4.51 -6.95 -7.21
N SER A 403 -4.34 -6.43 -6.00
CA SER A 403 -5.43 -6.29 -5.02
C SER A 403 -6.26 -5.02 -5.17
N LYS A 404 -5.82 -4.03 -5.98
CA LYS A 404 -6.55 -2.75 -6.15
C LYS A 404 -7.68 -2.78 -7.17
N ILE A 405 -7.81 -3.86 -7.96
CA ILE A 405 -8.87 -4.03 -8.96
C ILE A 405 -9.58 -5.36 -8.74
N LEU A 406 -10.90 -5.30 -8.58
CA LEU A 406 -11.79 -6.45 -8.41
C LEU A 406 -12.83 -6.45 -9.53
N ILE A 407 -13.17 -7.64 -10.02
CA ILE A 407 -14.10 -7.84 -11.13
C ILE A 407 -15.22 -8.75 -10.65
N GLY A 408 -16.48 -8.38 -10.90
CA GLY A 408 -17.65 -9.02 -10.29
C GLY A 408 -18.86 -9.19 -11.18
#